data_AF-A0A922SN67-F1
#
_entry.id   AF-A0A922SN67-F1
#
_cell.length_a   1.000
_cell.length_b   1.000
_cell.length_c   1.000
_cell.angle_alpha   90.00
_cell.angle_beta   90.00
_cell.angle_gamma   90.00
#
_symmetry.space_group_name_H-M   'P 1'
#
loop_
_entity.id
_entity.type
_entity.pdbx_description
1 polymer ?
#
loop_
_entity_poly.entity_id
_entity_poly.type
_entity_poly.pdbx_seq_one_letter_code
_entity_poly.pdbx_strand_id
1 'polypeptide(L)'
;MPKLFFYCCMIGLFLDLSYGWVINDINTKMLSKDLFSNELSDEEIISAASTLFKQRISLIFPGTKWCGAGNVADNYDDLGEEKEADMCCREHDNCPDLIPGGETKHNLTNDAFYTRLSCACDEKFLTCLRSANTKVARYIGLIYFDGLQTKCYREDYPVIKCIKKGGWFKTKCVQYSYDKNGEKIYQWFDVEDF
;
A
#
# COMPACT_ATOMS: atom_id res chain seq x y z
N MET A 1 -21.04 -33.74 -38.02
CA MET A 1 -22.36 -33.06 -38.03
C MET A 1 -22.86 -32.96 -36.59
N PRO A 2 -23.47 -31.83 -36.19
CA PRO A 2 -22.93 -31.03 -35.10
C PRO A 2 -23.87 -30.92 -33.89
N LYS A 3 -23.34 -31.11 -32.68
CA LYS A 3 -23.93 -30.59 -31.43
C LYS A 3 -22.91 -30.09 -30.40
N LEU A 4 -21.64 -29.93 -30.79
CA LEU A 4 -20.56 -29.49 -29.87
C LEU A 4 -20.03 -28.07 -30.16
N PHE A 5 -20.58 -27.37 -31.15
CA PHE A 5 -20.09 -26.03 -31.55
C PHE A 5 -20.94 -24.85 -31.07
N PHE A 6 -22.06 -25.09 -30.36
CA PHE A 6 -22.98 -24.01 -29.96
C PHE A 6 -22.83 -23.53 -28.51
N TYR A 7 -22.06 -24.22 -27.67
CA TYR A 7 -21.86 -23.81 -26.27
C TYR A 7 -20.53 -23.09 -26.01
N CYS A 8 -19.82 -22.68 -27.07
CA CYS A 8 -18.63 -21.84 -26.98
C CYS A 8 -18.91 -20.34 -27.27
N CYS A 9 -20.18 -19.95 -27.45
CA CYS A 9 -20.52 -18.59 -27.92
C CYS A 9 -21.40 -17.75 -26.97
N MET A 10 -21.72 -18.25 -25.76
CA MET A 10 -22.47 -17.47 -24.74
C MET A 10 -21.68 -17.19 -23.45
N ILE A 11 -20.40 -17.58 -23.39
CA ILE A 11 -19.49 -17.19 -22.29
C ILE A 11 -18.43 -16.17 -22.80
N GLY A 12 -18.31 -16.00 -24.12
CA GLY A 12 -17.32 -15.12 -24.76
C GLY A 12 -17.84 -13.75 -25.20
N LEU A 13 -18.95 -13.25 -24.65
CA LEU A 13 -19.51 -11.92 -25.00
C LEU A 13 -19.76 -11.01 -23.77
N PHE A 14 -19.17 -11.33 -22.62
CA PHE A 14 -19.18 -10.46 -21.43
C PHE A 14 -17.80 -10.36 -20.76
N LEU A 15 -16.72 -10.37 -21.55
CA LEU A 15 -15.37 -10.05 -21.04
C LEU A 15 -14.75 -8.84 -21.72
N ASP A 16 -15.60 -7.93 -22.19
CA ASP A 16 -15.22 -6.56 -22.52
C ASP A 16 -16.27 -5.63 -21.93
N LEU A 17 -15.98 -5.11 -20.73
CA LEU A 17 -16.44 -3.83 -20.14
C LEU A 17 -16.22 -3.88 -18.63
N SER A 18 -15.07 -3.35 -18.22
CA SER A 18 -14.94 -2.47 -17.05
C SER A 18 -15.92 -2.67 -15.89
N TYR A 19 -15.77 -3.73 -15.10
CA TYR A 19 -16.15 -3.67 -13.68
C TYR A 19 -15.11 -4.44 -12.87
N GLY A 20 -14.22 -3.67 -12.24
CA GLY A 20 -13.42 -4.14 -11.13
C GLY A 20 -14.37 -4.63 -10.04
N TRP A 21 -14.53 -5.94 -9.95
CA TRP A 21 -15.06 -6.56 -8.76
C TRP A 21 -13.94 -6.53 -7.72
N VAL A 22 -13.86 -5.42 -6.99
CA VAL A 22 -13.18 -5.40 -5.69
C VAL A 22 -14.01 -6.33 -4.80
N ILE A 23 -13.47 -7.51 -4.50
CA ILE A 23 -14.14 -8.48 -3.63
C ILE A 23 -14.13 -7.90 -2.22
N ASN A 24 -15.23 -7.27 -1.79
CA ASN A 24 -15.37 -6.70 -0.45
C ASN A 24 -15.95 -7.67 0.60
N ASP A 25 -16.39 -8.87 0.21
CA ASP A 25 -17.15 -9.77 1.08
C ASP A 25 -16.42 -11.11 1.37
N ILE A 26 -15.14 -11.05 1.73
CA ILE A 26 -14.54 -12.13 2.51
C ILE A 26 -14.73 -11.74 3.98
N ASN A 27 -15.23 -12.64 4.83
CA ASN A 27 -15.24 -12.44 6.28
C ASN A 27 -13.79 -12.42 6.80
N THR A 28 -13.14 -11.28 6.58
CA THR A 28 -11.72 -11.03 6.75
C THR A 28 -11.32 -11.07 8.20
N LYS A 29 -12.26 -10.77 9.12
CA LYS A 29 -12.07 -10.94 10.57
C LYS A 29 -11.65 -12.36 10.96
N MET A 30 -12.15 -13.38 10.26
CA MET A 30 -11.80 -14.78 10.54
C MET A 30 -10.44 -15.14 9.92
N LEU A 31 -10.23 -14.75 8.66
CA LEU A 31 -8.98 -15.02 7.95
C LEU A 31 -7.79 -14.32 8.60
N SER A 32 -7.96 -13.07 9.02
CA SER A 32 -6.93 -12.26 9.66
C SER A 32 -6.64 -12.69 11.09
N LYS A 33 -7.66 -13.15 11.84
CA LYS A 33 -7.47 -13.62 13.21
C LYS A 33 -6.61 -14.87 13.23
N ASP A 34 -6.79 -15.79 12.28
CA ASP A 34 -5.95 -16.99 12.17
C ASP A 34 -4.58 -16.70 11.53
N LEU A 35 -4.49 -15.74 10.60
CA LEU A 35 -3.21 -15.31 9.99
C LEU A 35 -2.29 -14.57 11.00
N PHE A 36 -2.86 -13.80 11.94
CA PHE A 36 -2.12 -12.93 12.86
C PHE A 36 -2.13 -13.41 14.33
N SER A 37 -2.70 -14.59 14.65
CA SER A 37 -2.67 -15.19 16.00
C SER A 37 -1.51 -16.16 16.23
N ASN A 38 -0.92 -16.72 15.17
CA ASN A 38 0.31 -17.51 15.26
C ASN A 38 1.54 -16.60 15.11
N GLU A 39 2.68 -16.96 15.69
CA GLU A 39 3.97 -16.29 15.45
C GLU A 39 4.42 -16.50 13.99
N LEU A 40 3.77 -15.81 13.06
CA LEU A 40 4.16 -15.79 11.65
C LEU A 40 5.48 -15.05 11.51
N SER A 41 6.40 -15.61 10.72
CA SER A 41 7.66 -14.96 10.39
C SER A 41 7.43 -13.74 9.48
N ASP A 42 8.36 -12.80 9.51
CA ASP A 42 8.27 -11.55 8.75
C ASP A 42 8.17 -11.82 7.24
N GLU A 43 8.87 -12.85 6.76
CA GLU A 43 8.80 -13.32 5.37
C GLU A 43 7.40 -13.79 4.98
N GLU A 44 6.72 -14.54 5.84
CA GLU A 44 5.37 -15.04 5.58
C GLU A 44 4.35 -13.90 5.51
N ILE A 45 4.49 -12.89 6.39
CA ILE A 45 3.62 -11.70 6.40
C ILE A 45 3.81 -10.89 5.13
N ILE A 46 5.06 -10.61 4.77
CA ILE A 46 5.41 -9.88 3.55
C ILE A 46 4.89 -10.62 2.31
N SER A 47 5.04 -11.95 2.28
CA SER A 47 4.57 -12.80 1.18
C SER A 47 3.04 -12.79 1.03
N ALA A 48 2.32 -12.94 2.16
CA ALA A 48 0.86 -12.87 2.19
C ALA A 48 0.37 -11.48 1.76
N ALA A 49 0.95 -10.42 2.29
CA ALA A 49 0.65 -9.04 1.92
C ALA A 49 0.85 -8.79 0.42
N SER A 50 2.02 -9.15 -0.11
CA SER A 50 2.32 -9.02 -1.54
C SER A 50 1.29 -9.73 -2.41
N THR A 51 0.82 -10.90 -1.97
CA THR A 51 -0.21 -11.68 -2.66
C THR A 51 -1.57 -10.97 -2.65
N LEU A 52 -2.03 -10.48 -1.50
CA LEU A 52 -3.28 -9.73 -1.37
C LEU A 52 -3.26 -8.48 -2.25
N PHE A 53 -2.16 -7.73 -2.24
CA PHE A 53 -2.02 -6.52 -3.05
C PHE A 53 -1.94 -6.80 -4.55
N LYS A 54 -1.28 -7.89 -4.98
CA LYS A 54 -1.31 -8.31 -6.40
C LYS A 54 -2.74 -8.60 -6.88
N GLN A 55 -3.58 -9.10 -5.99
CA GLN A 55 -5.01 -9.32 -6.27
C GLN A 55 -5.87 -8.06 -6.08
N ARG A 56 -5.25 -6.91 -5.77
CA ARG A 56 -5.92 -5.64 -5.48
C ARG A 56 -6.93 -5.73 -4.33
N ILE A 57 -6.69 -6.64 -3.39
CA ILE A 57 -7.50 -6.78 -2.19
C ILE A 57 -7.03 -5.72 -1.20
N SER A 58 -7.96 -4.87 -0.78
CA SER A 58 -7.72 -3.89 0.27
C SER A 58 -8.58 -4.18 1.48
N LEU A 59 -7.95 -4.23 2.65
CA LEU A 59 -8.59 -4.57 3.92
C LEU A 59 -8.20 -3.56 4.99
N ILE A 60 -9.14 -3.26 5.88
CA ILE A 60 -8.82 -2.61 7.15
C ILE A 60 -8.20 -3.65 8.07
N PHE A 61 -7.05 -3.34 8.66
CA PHE A 61 -6.37 -4.22 9.57
C PHE A 61 -7.25 -4.48 10.82
N PRO A 62 -7.40 -5.73 11.29
CA PRO A 62 -8.27 -6.03 12.41
C PRO A 62 -7.87 -5.29 13.68
N GLY A 63 -8.86 -4.81 14.43
CA GLY A 63 -8.62 -4.02 15.64
C GLY A 63 -8.26 -2.56 15.34
N THR A 64 -8.18 -2.16 14.07
CA THR A 64 -7.95 -0.77 13.63
C THR A 64 -9.17 -0.25 12.87
N LYS A 65 -9.24 1.07 12.68
CA LYS A 65 -10.25 1.74 11.85
C LYS A 65 -9.65 2.51 10.68
N TRP A 66 -8.36 2.82 10.74
CA TRP A 66 -7.64 3.67 9.79
C TRP A 66 -6.56 2.94 8.99
N CYS A 67 -6.18 1.72 9.38
CA CYS A 67 -5.09 1.01 8.71
C CYS A 67 -5.59 0.17 7.52
N GLY A 68 -5.84 0.79 6.36
CA GLY A 68 -6.22 0.11 5.11
C GLY A 68 -6.39 1.10 3.94
N ALA A 69 -7.16 0.74 2.89
CA ALA A 69 -7.53 1.74 1.89
C ALA A 69 -8.65 2.63 2.43
N GLY A 70 -8.29 3.86 2.79
CA GLY A 70 -9.16 4.75 3.54
C GLY A 70 -9.41 4.22 4.94
N ASN A 71 -10.56 4.56 5.51
CA ASN A 71 -10.90 4.21 6.87
C ASN A 71 -12.39 3.87 7.02
N VAL A 72 -12.71 3.21 8.13
CA VAL A 72 -14.08 2.87 8.56
C VAL A 72 -14.44 3.59 9.86
N ALA A 73 -13.73 4.68 10.17
CA ALA A 73 -13.93 5.49 11.35
C ALA A 73 -15.15 6.40 11.19
N ASP A 74 -15.95 6.55 12.25
CA ASP A 74 -17.12 7.44 12.25
C ASP A 74 -16.70 8.92 12.27
N ASN A 75 -15.54 9.21 12.86
CA ASN A 75 -14.95 10.54 12.96
C ASN A 75 -13.46 10.45 13.31
N TYR A 76 -12.76 11.59 13.34
CA TYR A 76 -11.32 11.66 13.60
C TYR A 76 -10.88 10.97 14.90
N ASP A 77 -11.68 11.05 15.97
CA ASP A 77 -11.31 10.46 17.28
C ASP A 77 -11.74 8.99 17.42
N ASP A 78 -12.40 8.44 16.40
CA ASP A 78 -12.86 7.06 16.40
C ASP A 78 -11.73 6.10 16.03
N LEU A 79 -11.09 5.56 17.07
CA LEU A 79 -9.99 4.59 16.97
C LEU A 79 -10.48 3.18 17.35
N GLY A 80 -9.83 2.18 16.77
CA GLY A 80 -10.00 0.76 17.12
C GLY A 80 -9.35 0.37 18.45
N GLU A 81 -9.34 -0.94 18.72
CA GLU A 81 -8.73 -1.53 19.91
C GLU A 81 -7.20 -1.40 19.90
N GLU A 82 -6.57 -1.47 18.73
CA GLU A 82 -5.12 -1.36 18.51
C GLU A 82 -4.70 0.12 18.37
N LYS A 83 -5.01 0.90 19.40
CA LYS A 83 -4.99 2.37 19.38
C LYS A 83 -3.65 2.96 18.91
N GLU A 84 -2.54 2.44 19.40
CA GLU A 84 -1.21 3.00 19.12
C GLU A 84 -0.87 2.89 17.62
N ALA A 85 -1.22 1.76 17.00
CA ALA A 85 -1.03 1.57 15.57
C ALA A 85 -2.06 2.36 14.76
N ASP A 86 -3.32 2.37 15.20
CA ASP A 86 -4.42 3.03 14.50
C ASP A 86 -4.25 4.56 14.46
N MET A 87 -3.69 5.16 15.51
CA MET A 87 -3.29 6.57 15.53
C MET A 87 -2.27 6.91 14.45
N CYS A 88 -1.29 6.03 14.21
CA CYS A 88 -0.30 6.23 13.15
C CYS A 88 -0.96 6.19 11.77
N CYS A 89 -1.89 5.25 11.54
CA CYS A 89 -2.62 5.16 10.29
C CYS A 89 -3.57 6.34 10.08
N ARG A 90 -4.24 6.82 11.13
CA ARG A 90 -5.09 8.02 11.06
C ARG A 90 -4.30 9.24 10.59
N GLU A 91 -3.15 9.51 11.22
CA GLU A 91 -2.30 10.64 10.84
C GLU A 91 -1.80 10.50 9.39
N HIS A 92 -1.50 9.27 8.97
CA HIS A 92 -1.12 8.96 7.59
C HIS A 92 -2.26 9.23 6.61
N ASP A 93 -3.47 8.74 6.88
CA ASP A 93 -4.69 8.98 6.09
C ASP A 93 -5.02 10.48 5.95
N ASN A 94 -4.69 11.27 6.97
CA ASN A 94 -4.90 12.73 6.99
C ASN A 94 -3.73 13.55 6.42
N CYS A 95 -2.81 12.92 5.68
CA CYS A 95 -1.70 13.62 5.03
C CYS A 95 -2.21 14.76 4.13
N PRO A 96 -1.64 15.98 4.23
CA PRO A 96 -2.09 17.14 3.46
C PRO A 96 -1.73 17.05 1.97
N ASP A 97 -0.79 16.19 1.59
CA ASP A 97 -0.36 15.99 0.21
C ASP A 97 -0.35 14.50 -0.14
N LEU A 98 -1.40 14.10 -0.86
CA LEU A 98 -1.60 12.75 -1.39
C LEU A 98 -2.06 12.78 -2.86
N ILE A 99 -1.91 11.65 -3.54
CA ILE A 99 -2.44 11.37 -4.89
C ILE A 99 -3.24 10.06 -4.82
N PRO A 100 -4.57 10.10 -4.96
CA PRO A 100 -5.37 8.87 -5.02
C PRO A 100 -4.95 7.95 -6.17
N GLY A 101 -5.32 6.67 -6.10
CA GLY A 101 -5.02 5.71 -7.16
C GLY A 101 -5.64 6.12 -8.49
N GLY A 102 -4.85 6.11 -9.57
CA GLY A 102 -5.25 6.52 -10.92
C GLY A 102 -5.27 8.03 -11.18
N GLU A 103 -5.09 8.87 -10.15
CA GLU A 103 -5.14 10.33 -10.27
C GLU A 103 -3.77 10.92 -10.62
N THR A 104 -3.80 12.17 -11.11
CA THR A 104 -2.60 12.95 -11.45
C THR A 104 -2.53 14.22 -10.63
N LYS A 105 -1.37 14.49 -10.01
CA LYS A 105 -1.04 15.74 -9.31
C LYS A 105 0.45 15.98 -9.42
N HIS A 106 0.90 17.24 -9.43
CA HIS A 106 2.33 17.59 -9.54
C HIS A 106 3.02 17.02 -10.79
N ASN A 107 2.27 16.84 -11.89
CA ASN A 107 2.70 16.11 -13.10
C ASN A 107 3.15 14.66 -12.84
N LEU A 108 2.72 14.06 -11.74
CA LEU A 108 2.89 12.64 -11.43
C LEU A 108 1.54 11.94 -11.50
N THR A 109 1.47 10.84 -12.24
CA THR A 109 0.32 9.92 -12.23
C THR A 109 0.60 8.78 -11.26
N ASN A 110 -0.36 8.50 -10.37
CA ASN A 110 -0.28 7.36 -9.48
C ASN A 110 -0.91 6.13 -10.13
N ASP A 111 -0.10 5.29 -10.78
CA ASP A 111 -0.59 4.06 -11.44
C ASP A 111 -1.01 2.94 -10.46
N ALA A 112 -0.82 3.13 -9.15
CA ALA A 112 -1.27 2.17 -8.15
C ALA A 112 -2.79 2.23 -7.96
N PHE A 113 -3.38 1.11 -7.55
CA PHE A 113 -4.82 1.05 -7.21
C PHE A 113 -5.13 1.61 -5.81
N TYR A 114 -4.12 2.15 -5.12
CA TYR A 114 -4.19 2.69 -3.76
C TYR A 114 -3.54 4.08 -3.73
N THR A 115 -3.85 4.86 -2.70
CA THR A 115 -3.32 6.22 -2.50
C THR A 115 -1.83 6.20 -2.22
N ARG A 116 -1.07 7.11 -2.86
CA ARG A 116 0.33 7.38 -2.51
C ARG A 116 0.46 8.78 -1.95
N LEU A 117 1.36 8.93 -0.98
CA LEU A 117 1.50 10.14 -0.18
C LEU A 117 2.86 10.79 -0.38
N SER A 118 3.00 12.01 0.12
CA SER A 118 4.31 12.66 0.18
C SER A 118 5.31 11.84 1.01
N CYS A 119 6.59 11.88 0.66
CA CYS A 119 7.64 11.19 1.42
C CYS A 119 7.70 11.65 2.88
N ALA A 120 7.38 12.93 3.15
CA ALA A 120 7.33 13.43 4.52
C ALA A 120 6.24 12.73 5.36
N CYS A 121 5.10 12.36 4.76
CA CYS A 121 4.05 11.61 5.45
C CYS A 121 4.46 10.15 5.68
N ASP A 122 5.06 9.49 4.69
CA ASP A 122 5.55 8.11 4.83
C ASP A 122 6.70 8.01 5.86
N GLU A 123 7.62 8.98 5.91
CA GLU A 123 8.71 9.03 6.89
C GLU A 123 8.18 9.22 8.34
N LYS A 124 7.15 10.06 8.51
CA LYS A 124 6.45 10.23 9.79
C LYS A 124 5.72 8.95 10.19
N PHE A 125 5.05 8.30 9.24
CA PHE A 125 4.32 7.06 9.48
C PHE A 125 5.25 5.93 9.91
N LEU A 126 6.39 5.76 9.22
CA LEU A 126 7.45 4.83 9.60
C LEU A 126 7.92 5.07 11.04
N THR A 127 8.23 6.32 11.36
CA THR A 127 8.67 6.71 12.70
C THR A 127 7.60 6.43 13.76
N CYS A 128 6.34 6.74 13.47
CA CYS A 128 5.23 6.50 14.37
C CYS A 128 5.06 5.01 14.68
N LEU A 129 5.01 4.17 13.65
CA LEU A 129 4.86 2.71 13.82
C LEU A 129 6.02 2.09 14.58
N ARG A 130 7.27 2.49 14.30
CA ARG A 130 8.45 2.06 15.07
C ARG A 130 8.35 2.49 16.54
N SER A 131 7.80 3.67 16.81
CA SER A 131 7.65 4.22 18.17
C SER A 131 6.48 3.60 18.95
N ALA A 132 5.41 3.19 18.26
CA ALA A 132 4.26 2.52 18.87
C ALA A 132 4.65 1.21 19.55
N ASN A 133 5.66 0.50 19.01
CA ASN A 133 6.27 -0.68 19.61
C ASN A 133 5.25 -1.78 19.98
N THR A 134 4.22 -1.97 19.14
CA THR A 134 3.23 -3.04 19.26
C THR A 134 3.41 -4.07 18.15
N LYS A 135 2.90 -5.30 18.37
CA LYS A 135 2.90 -6.34 17.33
C LYS A 135 2.12 -5.90 16.08
N VAL A 136 0.99 -5.22 16.27
CA VAL A 136 0.15 -4.73 15.18
C VAL A 136 0.85 -3.62 14.39
N ALA A 137 1.47 -2.65 15.07
CA ALA A 137 2.26 -1.60 14.39
C ALA A 137 3.40 -2.20 13.55
N ARG A 138 4.07 -3.23 14.08
CA ARG A 138 5.11 -3.97 13.36
C ARG A 138 4.56 -4.65 12.11
N TYR A 139 3.43 -5.34 12.20
CA TYR A 139 2.79 -5.98 11.05
C TYR A 139 2.38 -4.97 9.98
N ILE A 140 1.73 -3.87 10.38
CA ILE A 140 1.38 -2.79 9.45
C ILE A 140 2.63 -2.23 8.76
N GLY A 141 3.71 -2.04 9.51
CA GLY A 141 5.00 -1.61 9.00
C GLY A 141 5.55 -2.53 7.91
N LEU A 142 5.70 -3.83 8.21
CA LEU A 142 6.17 -4.84 7.25
C LEU A 142 5.28 -4.91 6.00
N ILE A 143 3.95 -4.81 6.19
CA ILE A 143 2.98 -4.86 5.08
C ILE A 143 3.16 -3.63 4.16
N TYR A 144 3.19 -2.42 4.73
CA TYR A 144 3.21 -1.17 3.96
C TYR A 144 4.57 -0.88 3.35
N PHE A 145 5.64 -0.96 4.14
CA PHE A 145 6.97 -0.58 3.71
C PHE A 145 7.62 -1.71 2.90
N ASP A 146 7.50 -2.97 3.30
CA ASP A 146 8.27 -4.06 2.68
C ASP A 146 7.46 -4.88 1.67
N GLY A 147 6.22 -5.23 2.03
CA GLY A 147 5.32 -6.07 1.23
C GLY A 147 4.73 -5.36 0.02
N LEU A 148 4.25 -4.13 0.18
CA LEU A 148 3.59 -3.35 -0.87
C LEU A 148 4.58 -2.84 -1.93
N GLN A 149 5.85 -2.67 -1.55
CA GLN A 149 6.88 -1.99 -2.35
C GLN A 149 6.37 -0.64 -2.89
N THR A 150 5.67 0.11 -2.02
CA THR A 150 5.09 1.40 -2.37
C THR A 150 6.17 2.45 -2.67
N LYS A 151 5.73 3.56 -3.25
CA LYS A 151 6.55 4.74 -3.50
C LYS A 151 5.88 5.95 -2.87
N CYS A 152 6.71 6.88 -2.41
CA CYS A 152 6.29 8.22 -2.01
C CYS A 152 6.73 9.23 -3.06
N TYR A 153 6.26 10.47 -2.96
CA TYR A 153 6.73 11.55 -3.82
C TYR A 153 7.22 12.77 -3.03
N ARG A 154 8.17 13.50 -3.61
CA ARG A 154 8.63 14.80 -3.10
C ARG A 154 9.25 15.61 -4.22
N GLU A 155 9.33 16.92 -4.00
CA GLU A 155 10.09 17.83 -4.86
C GLU A 155 11.59 17.74 -4.52
N ASP A 156 12.41 17.36 -5.51
CA ASP A 156 13.85 17.26 -5.36
C ASP A 156 14.54 17.51 -6.71
N TYR A 157 15.87 17.58 -6.72
CA TYR A 157 16.64 17.64 -7.96
C TYR A 157 16.34 16.44 -8.87
N PRO A 158 16.40 16.58 -10.20
CA PRO A 158 16.15 15.47 -11.12
C PRO A 158 17.07 14.27 -10.82
N VAL A 159 16.48 13.10 -10.62
CA VAL A 159 17.21 11.85 -10.39
C VAL A 159 17.90 11.43 -11.68
N ILE A 160 19.21 11.24 -11.63
CA ILE A 160 20.00 10.70 -12.75
C ILE A 160 19.94 9.17 -12.75
N LYS A 161 20.20 8.55 -11.61
CA LYS A 161 20.22 7.09 -11.45
C LYS A 161 20.19 6.67 -9.99
N CYS A 162 19.86 5.39 -9.79
CA CYS A 162 20.10 4.71 -8.53
C CYS A 162 21.58 4.34 -8.38
N ILE A 163 22.19 4.71 -7.25
CA ILE A 163 23.58 4.36 -6.90
C ILE A 163 23.61 3.08 -6.07
N LYS A 164 22.63 2.90 -5.18
CA LYS A 164 22.59 1.76 -4.25
C LYS A 164 21.18 1.20 -4.16
N LYS A 165 21.06 -0.10 -4.42
CA LYS A 165 19.83 -0.87 -4.16
C LYS A 165 19.87 -1.49 -2.76
N GLY A 166 18.70 -1.66 -2.18
CA GLY A 166 18.51 -2.20 -0.84
C GLY A 166 17.09 -2.73 -0.63
N GLY A 167 16.75 -2.88 0.64
CA GLY A 167 15.53 -3.52 1.10
C GLY A 167 15.54 -5.04 0.98
N TRP A 168 14.49 -5.68 1.48
CA TRP A 168 14.35 -7.13 1.63
C TRP A 168 14.64 -7.89 0.33
N PHE A 169 14.08 -7.40 -0.79
CA PHE A 169 14.21 -8.02 -2.11
C PHE A 169 15.32 -7.40 -2.98
N LYS A 170 16.11 -6.46 -2.46
CA LYS A 170 17.10 -5.66 -3.23
C LYS A 170 16.51 -4.96 -4.47
N THR A 171 15.21 -4.70 -4.46
CA THR A 171 14.48 -4.05 -5.56
C THR A 171 14.44 -2.53 -5.41
N LYS A 172 14.44 -2.03 -4.17
CA LYS A 172 14.34 -0.61 -3.86
C LYS A 172 15.65 0.11 -4.05
N CYS A 173 15.59 1.36 -4.49
CA CYS A 173 16.72 2.27 -4.51
C CYS A 173 16.80 3.07 -3.21
N VAL A 174 17.87 2.85 -2.44
CA VAL A 174 18.11 3.50 -1.15
C VAL A 174 19.04 4.71 -1.27
N GLN A 175 19.68 4.90 -2.42
CA GLN A 175 20.54 6.06 -2.68
C GLN A 175 20.49 6.46 -4.15
N TYR A 176 20.17 7.72 -4.40
CA TYR A 176 20.07 8.32 -5.72
C TYR A 176 21.22 9.29 -5.99
N SER A 177 21.60 9.44 -7.25
CA SER A 177 22.39 10.58 -7.73
C SER A 177 21.47 11.56 -8.44
N TYR A 178 21.78 12.85 -8.33
CA TYR A 178 20.93 13.94 -8.80
C TYR A 178 21.67 14.88 -9.77
N ASP A 179 20.93 15.48 -10.70
CA ASP A 179 21.39 16.62 -11.47
C ASP A 179 21.13 17.91 -10.68
N LYS A 180 22.18 18.45 -10.07
CA LYS A 180 22.10 19.67 -9.25
C LYS A 180 22.06 20.96 -10.07
N ASN A 181 22.21 20.88 -11.38
CA ASN A 181 22.13 22.05 -12.26
C ASN A 181 20.69 22.32 -12.73
N GLY A 182 19.79 21.33 -12.62
CA GLY A 182 18.39 21.47 -12.97
C GLY A 182 17.54 22.08 -11.85
N GLU A 183 16.35 22.56 -12.21
CA GLU A 183 15.33 22.94 -11.24
C GLU A 183 14.72 21.70 -10.58
N LYS A 184 14.25 21.86 -9.34
CA LYS A 184 13.61 20.76 -8.63
C LYS A 184 12.26 20.42 -9.27
N ILE A 185 11.93 19.14 -9.26
CA ILE A 185 10.67 18.61 -9.76
C ILE A 185 10.14 17.53 -8.83
N TYR A 186 8.82 17.38 -8.80
CA TYR A 186 8.19 16.26 -8.11
C TYR A 186 8.51 14.94 -8.81
N GLN A 187 8.98 13.96 -8.04
CA GLN A 187 9.39 12.64 -8.52
C GLN A 187 8.97 11.55 -7.52
N TRP A 188 8.89 10.30 -8.01
CA TRP A 188 8.65 9.12 -7.20
C TRP A 188 9.94 8.58 -6.57
N PHE A 189 9.88 8.19 -5.30
CA PHE A 189 10.98 7.61 -4.54
C PHE A 189 10.54 6.31 -3.86
N ASP A 190 11.44 5.34 -3.79
CA ASP A 190 11.26 4.16 -2.94
C ASP A 190 11.29 4.56 -1.45
N VAL A 191 10.37 3.98 -0.67
CA VAL A 191 10.33 4.15 0.79
C VAL A 191 11.32 3.22 1.49
N GLU A 192 11.81 3.60 2.67
CA GLU A 192 12.65 2.74 3.52
C GLU A 192 11.91 1.44 3.87
N ASP A 193 12.67 0.39 4.21
CA ASP A 193 12.07 -0.81 4.82
C ASP A 193 11.73 -0.55 6.30
N PHE A 194 10.80 -1.34 6.83
CA PHE A 194 10.35 -1.19 8.23
C PHE A 194 11.41 -1.62 9.26
#